data_AF-A0A938LTH9-F1
#
_entry.id   AF-A0A938LTH9-F1
#
_cell.length_a   1.000
_cell.length_b   1.000
_cell.length_c   1.000
_cell.angle_alpha   90.00
_cell.angle_beta   90.00
_cell.angle_gamma   90.00
#
_symmetry.space_group_name_H-M   'P 1'
#
loop_
_entity.id
_entity.type
_entity.pdbx_description
1 polymer ?
#
loop_
_entity_poly.entity_id
_entity_poly.type
_entity_poly.pdbx_seq_one_letter_code
_entity_poly.pdbx_strand_id
1 'polypeptide(L)'
;MMRHLPAFPVAAVLAMGLGPALFAPVQELRICSSARATDLAAQSPPEAAVFEMIYCGLDRPDDPLIYRSFWGFGGSSDAKDPFVQAVRKQAQECTVVYNRALPKAQWSVVELKDGEPSAFYFDVNADGELSEAEKSLPVASSRSIFGFPYVFITSDFLLRTEQREIPFRVMLVGQRSGPQIHYMWSPAGVLEGQATLAGEPRRLVLYANGFSGSFTDFGSCSFMLLPAGHELEGYLPRSPLSSLIRHQETFYRVKLSGAHEKDKTLRVIFEKDTTPTGQLAPEVRGTEPLQARIASATINGATDNTIHFVVSDLKAPLPEGRYRLSYGTVHYGVQNEDWRITFSEGPAFEIHADKVQPMELGGLTLSVNAVEEKDRYNQDAQERSAYAKGTTVYLTPQIKGKAGEVYTRVSQKNAGGNNFTDVKPHVTIVDPDGKTVASADLEYG
;
A
#
# COMPACT_ATOMS: atom_id res chain seq x y z
N MET A 1 -36.98 42.86 37.66
CA MET A 1 -35.80 43.62 38.14
C MET A 1 -34.66 43.32 37.17
N MET A 2 -34.47 43.98 36.02
CA MET A 2 -34.28 45.41 35.70
C MET A 2 -33.06 46.09 36.38
N ARG A 3 -32.00 46.25 35.54
CA ARG A 3 -31.00 47.34 35.43
C ARG A 3 -30.03 47.53 36.64
N HIS A 4 -28.75 47.87 36.50
CA HIS A 4 -28.08 48.86 35.63
C HIS A 4 -26.55 48.60 35.50
N LEU A 5 -25.98 49.04 34.37
CA LEU A 5 -24.55 49.36 34.13
C LEU A 5 -24.06 50.54 35.02
N PRO A 6 -22.73 50.72 35.16
CA PRO A 6 -22.06 51.84 34.45
C PRO A 6 -20.71 51.40 33.82
N ALA A 7 -20.39 51.74 32.58
CA ALA A 7 -19.83 53.01 32.05
C ALA A 7 -18.40 53.36 32.53
N PHE A 8 -17.50 53.44 31.54
CA PHE A 8 -16.07 53.77 31.54
C PHE A 8 -15.73 55.18 32.08
N PRO A 9 -14.42 55.44 32.28
CA PRO A 9 -13.82 56.58 31.58
C PRO A 9 -12.59 56.21 30.74
N VAL A 10 -12.48 56.97 29.66
CA VAL A 10 -11.40 57.04 28.66
C VAL A 10 -10.20 57.78 29.26
N ALA A 11 -8.99 57.27 29.04
CA ALA A 11 -7.76 58.07 29.06
C ALA A 11 -6.89 57.65 27.87
N ALA A 12 -6.71 58.59 26.95
CA ALA A 12 -5.81 58.49 25.80
C ALA A 12 -4.42 58.99 26.20
N VAL A 13 -3.37 58.24 25.83
CA VAL A 13 -2.02 58.77 25.66
C VAL A 13 -1.39 58.09 24.44
N LEU A 14 -1.10 58.91 23.42
CA LEU A 14 -0.18 58.64 22.32
C LEU A 14 1.26 58.60 22.85
N ALA A 15 2.06 57.62 22.45
CA ALA A 15 3.45 57.82 22.00
C ALA A 15 4.05 56.55 21.37
N MET A 16 4.25 56.65 20.05
CA MET A 16 5.34 56.14 19.21
C MET A 16 6.23 54.98 19.69
N GLY A 17 6.41 53.99 18.80
CA GLY A 17 7.75 53.48 18.49
C GLY A 17 7.90 51.97 18.45
N LEU A 18 8.35 51.48 17.28
CA LEU A 18 8.97 50.17 17.01
C LEU A 18 8.00 49.00 16.82
N GLY A 19 7.70 48.73 15.55
CA GLY A 19 7.04 47.50 15.13
C GLY A 19 7.99 46.29 15.18
N PRO A 20 7.44 45.08 15.40
CA PRO A 20 8.01 43.85 14.91
C PRO A 20 7.21 43.34 13.71
N ALA A 21 7.94 42.84 12.72
CA ALA A 21 7.44 42.28 11.48
C ALA A 21 6.34 41.24 11.72
N LEU A 22 5.17 41.49 11.13
CA LEU A 22 4.16 40.47 10.85
C LEU A 22 4.76 39.51 9.83
N PHE A 23 5.28 38.37 10.29
CA PHE A 23 5.46 37.21 9.42
C PHE A 23 4.07 36.67 9.07
N ALA A 24 3.54 37.13 7.94
CA ALA A 24 2.50 36.40 7.25
C ALA A 24 3.09 35.06 6.80
N PRO A 25 2.42 33.91 7.03
CA PRO A 25 2.83 32.68 6.38
C PRO A 25 2.72 32.90 4.87
N VAL A 26 3.84 32.72 4.17
CA VAL A 26 3.86 32.65 2.72
C VAL A 26 3.01 31.44 2.34
N GLN A 27 1.76 31.68 1.98
CA GLN A 27 1.01 30.77 1.12
C GLN A 27 1.72 30.78 -0.24
N GLU A 28 2.75 29.96 -0.38
CA GLU A 28 3.15 29.50 -1.70
C GLU A 28 2.00 28.63 -2.21
N LEU A 29 1.11 29.26 -2.98
CA LEU A 29 0.40 28.60 -4.06
C LEU A 29 1.46 27.92 -4.94
N ARG A 30 1.84 26.68 -4.62
CA ARG A 30 2.53 25.79 -5.54
C ARG A 30 1.55 25.36 -6.60
N ILE A 31 1.26 26.29 -7.50
CA ILE A 31 0.99 25.94 -8.89
C ILE A 31 2.36 25.44 -9.38
N CYS A 32 2.54 24.13 -9.46
CA CYS A 32 3.63 23.55 -10.24
C CYS A 32 3.44 24.03 -11.68
N SER A 33 4.03 25.19 -12.01
CA SER A 33 3.97 25.78 -13.33
C SER A 33 4.73 24.86 -14.28
N SER A 34 3.99 24.20 -15.16
CA SER A 34 4.47 23.49 -16.33
C SER A 34 5.13 24.47 -17.30
N ALA A 35 6.37 24.88 -17.02
CA ALA A 35 7.13 25.78 -17.88
C ALA A 35 8.53 25.21 -18.12
N ARG A 36 8.60 24.02 -18.73
CA ARG A 36 9.76 23.54 -19.50
C ARG A 36 9.42 22.32 -20.36
N ALA A 37 8.32 22.39 -21.11
CA ALA A 37 7.89 21.30 -22.01
C ALA A 37 8.38 21.47 -23.47
N THR A 38 9.39 22.30 -23.75
CA THR A 38 9.65 22.73 -25.14
C THR A 38 10.91 22.23 -25.84
N ASP A 39 11.81 21.44 -25.23
CA ASP A 39 13.08 21.11 -25.94
C ASP A 39 13.53 19.65 -25.97
N LEU A 40 12.69 18.68 -25.59
CA LEU A 40 13.07 17.25 -25.67
C LEU A 40 11.95 16.32 -26.20
N ALA A 41 11.03 16.86 -27.00
CA ALA A 41 9.99 16.10 -27.72
C ALA A 41 10.55 15.17 -28.84
N ALA A 42 11.86 15.07 -29.00
CA ALA A 42 12.49 14.49 -30.18
C ALA A 42 12.56 12.95 -30.25
N GLN A 43 12.00 12.19 -29.29
CA GLN A 43 12.12 10.72 -29.29
C GLN A 43 10.85 9.93 -28.92
N SER A 44 9.72 10.59 -28.72
CA SER A 44 8.47 9.88 -28.39
C SER A 44 7.65 9.65 -29.67
N PRO A 45 7.05 8.46 -29.86
CA PRO A 45 6.12 8.23 -30.97
C PRO A 45 5.02 9.31 -30.97
N PRO A 46 4.55 9.78 -32.14
CA PRO A 46 3.56 10.87 -32.23
C PRO A 46 2.25 10.62 -31.46
N GLU A 47 1.98 9.38 -31.05
CA GLU A 47 0.77 8.95 -30.34
C GLU A 47 1.01 8.56 -28.86
N ALA A 48 2.24 8.74 -28.34
CA ALA A 48 2.57 8.39 -26.97
C ALA A 48 2.30 9.55 -26.00
N ALA A 49 1.67 9.25 -24.86
CA ALA A 49 1.58 10.22 -23.76
C ALA A 49 2.85 10.11 -22.90
N VAL A 50 3.53 11.24 -22.68
CA VAL A 50 4.78 11.30 -21.92
C VAL A 50 4.56 12.11 -20.65
N PHE A 51 4.65 11.46 -19.51
CA PHE A 51 4.62 12.10 -18.20
C PHE A 51 6.05 12.33 -17.74
N GLU A 52 6.47 13.59 -17.67
CA GLU A 52 7.71 13.96 -16.98
C GLU A 52 7.44 14.01 -15.47
N MET A 53 8.16 13.18 -14.74
CA MET A 53 7.88 12.91 -13.34
C MET A 53 8.74 13.80 -12.44
N ILE A 54 8.08 14.48 -11.49
CA ILE A 54 8.69 15.39 -10.54
C ILE A 54 8.47 14.82 -9.13
N TYR A 55 9.53 14.84 -8.32
CA TYR A 55 9.43 14.44 -6.91
C TYR A 55 8.62 15.46 -6.11
N CYS A 56 7.70 14.97 -5.29
CA CYS A 56 6.89 15.75 -4.37
C CYS A 56 6.97 15.13 -2.97
N GLY A 57 7.65 15.81 -2.05
CA GLY A 57 7.58 15.52 -0.62
C GLY A 57 6.23 15.99 -0.06
N LEU A 58 5.58 15.16 0.74
CA LEU A 58 4.26 15.42 1.33
C LEU A 58 4.45 15.93 2.75
N ASP A 59 4.07 17.18 3.01
CA ASP A 59 4.28 17.88 4.30
C ASP A 59 3.13 17.71 5.29
N ARG A 60 1.99 17.20 4.82
CA ARG A 60 0.74 17.20 5.57
C ARG A 60 0.24 15.79 5.78
N PRO A 61 -0.08 15.39 7.01
CA PRO A 61 -0.53 14.04 7.29
C PRO A 61 -1.89 13.75 6.61
N ASP A 62 -2.70 14.79 6.38
CA ASP A 62 -3.99 14.70 5.72
C ASP A 62 -3.91 14.82 4.19
N ASP A 63 -2.70 14.87 3.63
CA ASP A 63 -2.51 14.89 2.19
C ASP A 63 -3.11 13.61 1.56
N PRO A 64 -4.03 13.75 0.58
CA PRO A 64 -4.66 12.62 -0.09
C PRO A 64 -3.67 11.70 -0.82
N LEU A 65 -2.49 12.22 -1.20
CA LEU A 65 -1.43 11.47 -1.88
C LEU A 65 -0.52 10.70 -0.92
N ILE A 66 -0.71 10.78 0.39
CA ILE A 66 0.09 9.95 1.29
C ILE A 66 -0.16 8.46 0.99
N TYR A 67 0.91 7.67 0.91
CA TYR A 67 0.81 6.25 0.60
C TYR A 67 0.06 5.47 1.70
N ARG A 68 0.16 5.90 2.96
CA ARG A 68 -0.57 5.30 4.11
C ARG A 68 -0.34 3.80 4.28
N SER A 69 0.81 3.30 3.83
CA SER A 69 1.28 1.97 4.18
C SER A 69 2.17 2.11 5.40
N PHE A 70 1.82 1.40 6.47
CA PHE A 70 2.43 1.58 7.78
C PHE A 70 3.19 0.32 8.18
N TRP A 71 4.46 0.49 8.57
CA TRP A 71 5.31 -0.62 9.01
C TRP A 71 5.81 -0.37 10.43
N GLY A 72 5.54 -1.32 11.32
CA GLY A 72 6.14 -1.38 12.65
C GLY A 72 7.41 -2.22 12.62
N PHE A 73 8.55 -1.63 12.98
CA PHE A 73 9.84 -2.34 13.09
C PHE A 73 10.32 -2.50 14.54
N GLY A 74 9.57 -1.97 15.51
CA GLY A 74 9.92 -2.01 16.93
C GLY A 74 10.90 -0.90 17.35
N GLY A 75 11.58 -1.13 18.46
CA GLY A 75 12.51 -0.18 19.08
C GLY A 75 13.39 -0.87 20.12
N SER A 76 14.36 -0.15 20.68
CA SER A 76 15.24 -0.68 21.72
C SER A 76 15.70 0.42 22.68
N SER A 77 15.48 0.22 23.98
CA SER A 77 16.01 1.11 25.02
C SER A 77 17.54 1.11 25.07
N ASP A 78 18.19 0.08 24.54
CA ASP A 78 19.63 -0.15 24.75
C ASP A 78 20.46 0.19 23.51
N ALA A 79 19.87 0.90 22.55
CA ALA A 79 20.57 1.36 21.35
C ALA A 79 21.81 2.20 21.73
N LYS A 80 22.98 1.77 21.25
CA LYS A 80 24.29 2.41 21.46
C LYS A 80 24.69 3.35 20.31
N ASP A 81 23.76 3.60 19.40
CA ASP A 81 23.97 4.44 18.23
C ASP A 81 24.38 5.87 18.63
N PRO A 82 25.43 6.46 18.02
CA PRO A 82 25.92 7.80 18.38
C PRO A 82 24.86 8.89 18.29
N PHE A 83 23.99 8.84 17.28
CA PHE A 83 22.90 9.80 17.10
C PHE A 83 21.92 9.73 18.26
N VAL A 84 21.51 8.52 18.65
CA VAL A 84 20.64 8.28 19.81
C VAL A 84 21.26 8.80 21.10
N GLN A 85 22.57 8.61 21.29
CA GLN A 85 23.28 9.12 22.46
C GLN A 85 23.37 10.64 22.47
N ALA A 86 23.49 11.29 21.31
CA ALA A 86 23.45 12.73 21.19
C ALA A 86 22.06 13.28 21.59
N VAL A 87 20.97 12.69 21.09
CA VAL A 87 19.60 13.12 21.47
C VAL A 87 19.33 12.93 22.95
N ARG A 88 19.81 11.83 23.56
CA ARG A 88 19.65 11.57 25.01
C ARG A 88 20.35 12.59 25.92
N LYS A 89 21.34 13.31 25.42
CA LYS A 89 22.00 14.38 26.19
C LYS A 89 21.12 15.63 26.32
N GLN A 90 20.13 15.79 25.44
CA GLN A 90 19.24 16.96 25.43
C GLN A 90 17.79 16.64 25.82
N ALA A 91 17.29 15.44 25.51
CA ALA A 91 15.93 15.01 25.82
C ALA A 91 15.88 14.25 27.15
N GLN A 92 15.00 14.66 28.06
CA GLN A 92 14.85 14.02 29.38
C GLN A 92 14.16 12.65 29.29
N GLU A 93 13.09 12.57 28.51
CA GLU A 93 12.35 11.33 28.25
C GLU A 93 12.37 11.04 26.76
N CYS A 94 12.66 9.79 26.39
CA CYS A 94 12.74 9.41 24.99
C CYS A 94 12.31 7.97 24.74
N THR A 95 11.72 7.73 23.57
CA THR A 95 11.51 6.40 23.01
C THR A 95 12.39 6.24 21.78
N VAL A 96 13.17 5.17 21.73
CA VAL A 96 13.97 4.84 20.55
C VAL A 96 13.14 3.99 19.61
N VAL A 97 13.04 4.41 18.36
CA VAL A 97 12.36 3.70 17.29
C VAL A 97 13.38 3.20 16.26
N TYR A 98 13.07 2.09 15.63
CA TYR A 98 13.95 1.42 14.68
C TYR A 98 13.32 1.40 13.28
N ASN A 99 14.15 1.43 12.24
CA ASN A 99 13.78 1.17 10.86
C ASN A 99 14.92 0.44 10.11
N ARG A 100 14.85 -0.89 10.05
CA ARG A 100 15.85 -1.71 9.34
C ARG A 100 16.00 -1.39 7.86
N ALA A 101 14.97 -0.80 7.24
CA ALA A 101 14.98 -0.51 5.82
C ALA A 101 15.79 0.75 5.47
N LEU A 102 16.29 1.48 6.47
CA LEU A 102 17.19 2.62 6.34
C LEU A 102 18.57 2.26 6.93
N PRO A 103 19.38 1.44 6.25
CA PRO A 103 20.54 0.76 6.85
C PRO A 103 21.63 1.71 7.39
N LYS A 104 21.68 2.95 6.91
CA LYS A 104 22.64 3.95 7.40
C LYS A 104 22.09 4.86 8.51
N ALA A 105 20.77 4.86 8.72
CA ALA A 105 20.06 5.70 9.70
C ALA A 105 18.94 4.88 10.36
N GLN A 106 19.32 3.72 10.92
CA GLN A 106 18.34 2.73 11.38
C GLN A 106 17.66 3.13 12.68
N TRP A 107 18.30 3.99 13.48
CA TRP A 107 17.83 4.39 14.79
C TRP A 107 17.36 5.83 14.77
N SER A 108 16.29 6.08 15.50
CA SER A 108 15.70 7.42 15.61
C SER A 108 15.05 7.56 16.97
N VAL A 109 14.78 8.79 17.38
CA VAL A 109 14.34 9.07 18.76
C VAL A 109 13.09 9.92 18.74
N VAL A 110 12.08 9.51 19.50
CA VAL A 110 10.92 10.33 19.82
C VAL A 110 11.12 10.89 21.22
N GLU A 111 11.25 12.20 21.35
CA GLU A 111 11.28 12.90 22.63
C GLU A 111 9.87 12.97 23.21
N LEU A 112 9.76 12.63 24.49
CA LEU A 112 8.53 12.70 25.25
C LEU A 112 8.60 13.89 26.22
N LYS A 113 7.45 14.53 26.42
CA LYS A 113 7.23 15.53 27.45
C LYS A 113 5.95 15.19 28.17
N ASP A 114 6.04 14.97 29.49
CA ASP A 114 4.91 14.52 30.30
C ASP A 114 4.28 13.21 29.77
N GLY A 115 5.12 12.30 29.25
CA GLY A 115 4.68 11.06 28.61
C GLY A 115 4.09 11.20 27.19
N GLU A 116 4.07 12.41 26.62
CA GLU A 116 3.50 12.71 25.31
C GLU A 116 4.58 13.00 24.24
N PRO A 117 4.49 12.45 23.02
CA PRO A 117 5.41 12.74 21.93
C PRO A 117 5.46 14.24 21.59
N SER A 118 6.65 14.82 21.66
CA SER A 118 6.86 16.27 21.50
C SER A 118 7.83 16.64 20.38
N ALA A 119 8.72 15.72 19.98
CA ALA A 119 9.59 15.86 18.82
C ALA A 119 10.07 14.49 18.32
N PHE A 120 10.42 14.43 17.05
CA PHE A 120 11.01 13.27 16.40
C PHE A 120 12.38 13.66 15.82
N TYR A 121 13.41 12.91 16.18
CA TYR A 121 14.78 13.09 15.75
C TYR A 121 15.18 11.95 14.83
N PHE A 122 15.56 12.27 13.61
CA PHE A 122 15.96 11.32 12.57
C PHE A 122 17.24 11.79 11.90
N ASP A 123 18.27 10.94 11.88
CA ASP A 123 19.55 11.19 11.23
C ASP A 123 19.38 11.21 9.70
N VAL A 124 19.08 12.38 9.14
CA VAL A 124 18.67 12.53 7.73
C VAL A 124 19.84 12.32 6.76
N ASN A 125 21.06 12.59 7.21
CA ASN A 125 22.28 12.53 6.39
C ASN A 125 23.10 11.24 6.66
N ALA A 126 22.73 10.49 7.69
CA ALA A 126 23.36 9.26 8.16
C ALA A 126 24.82 9.45 8.59
N ASP A 127 25.14 10.55 9.29
CA ASP A 127 26.48 10.83 9.82
C ASP A 127 26.65 10.51 11.31
N GLY A 128 25.56 10.17 12.01
CA GLY A 128 25.56 9.85 13.44
C GLY A 128 25.65 11.07 14.36
N GLU A 129 25.65 12.28 13.82
CA GLU A 129 25.66 13.54 14.55
C GLU A 129 24.25 14.14 14.64
N LEU A 130 24.01 14.93 15.68
CA LEU A 130 22.72 15.58 15.87
C LEU A 130 22.79 17.04 15.44
N SER A 131 21.90 17.42 14.53
CA SER A 131 21.68 18.78 14.08
C SER A 131 20.24 19.25 14.31
N GLU A 132 20.01 20.56 14.32
CA GLU A 132 18.65 21.13 14.43
C GLU A 132 17.74 20.76 13.25
N ALA A 133 18.32 20.52 12.07
CA ALA A 133 17.57 20.15 10.86
C ALA A 133 16.92 18.75 10.95
N GLU A 134 17.36 17.94 11.91
CA GLU A 134 16.91 16.55 12.12
C GLU A 134 15.79 16.43 13.14
N LYS A 135 15.42 17.56 13.75
CA LYS A 135 14.29 17.66 14.67
C LYS A 135 13.01 18.01 13.91
N SER A 136 12.08 17.06 13.86
CA SER A 136 10.74 17.22 13.33
C SER A 136 9.73 17.40 14.46
N LEU A 137 8.92 18.46 14.40
CA LEU A 137 7.84 18.67 15.37
C LEU A 137 6.56 17.90 14.97
N PRO A 138 5.66 17.62 15.92
CA PRO A 138 4.37 17.04 15.60
C PRO A 138 3.60 17.93 14.62
N VAL A 139 3.08 17.32 13.56
CA VAL A 139 2.26 18.02 12.57
C VAL A 139 0.80 17.87 12.98
N ALA A 140 0.12 19.00 13.18
CA ALA A 140 -1.31 19.01 13.44
C ALA A 140 -2.07 18.47 12.22
N SER A 141 -3.01 17.57 12.45
CA SER A 141 -3.90 17.09 11.41
C SER A 141 -5.29 17.71 11.55
N SER A 142 -5.84 18.24 10.46
CA SER A 142 -7.24 18.71 10.39
C SER A 142 -8.26 17.58 10.52
N ARG A 143 -7.82 16.32 10.35
CA ARG A 143 -8.67 15.12 10.35
C ARG A 143 -7.98 14.03 11.17
N SER A 144 -8.73 13.26 11.96
CA SER A 144 -8.16 12.04 12.56
C SER A 144 -7.84 11.07 11.42
N ILE A 145 -6.58 11.01 11.00
CA ILE A 145 -6.12 10.07 9.98
C ILE A 145 -5.96 8.74 10.69
N PHE A 146 -6.87 7.81 10.44
CA PHE A 146 -6.84 6.44 10.98
C PHE A 146 -6.65 6.34 12.51
N GLY A 147 -6.99 7.39 13.27
CA GLY A 147 -6.85 7.39 14.72
C GLY A 147 -5.42 7.52 15.23
N PHE A 148 -4.46 8.03 14.44
CA PHE A 148 -3.11 8.35 14.92
C PHE A 148 -3.06 9.79 15.49
N PRO A 149 -2.97 9.96 16.81
CA PRO A 149 -2.90 11.29 17.43
C PRO A 149 -1.55 11.99 17.24
N TYR A 150 -0.47 11.26 16.96
CA TYR A 150 0.87 11.85 16.77
C TYR A 150 1.36 11.53 15.37
N VAL A 151 1.76 12.57 14.64
CA VAL A 151 2.35 12.44 13.32
C VAL A 151 3.55 13.35 13.20
N PHE A 152 4.66 12.81 12.71
CA PHE A 152 5.89 13.53 12.41
C PHE A 152 6.24 13.29 10.96
N ILE A 153 6.68 14.33 10.27
CA ILE A 153 7.10 14.26 8.88
C ILE A 153 8.47 14.92 8.80
N THR A 154 9.45 14.22 8.23
CA THR A 154 10.80 14.75 8.07
C THR A 154 10.86 15.78 6.97
N SER A 155 11.91 16.60 6.97
CA SER A 155 12.38 17.28 5.77
C SER A 155 12.77 16.26 4.68
N ASP A 156 12.92 16.75 3.45
CA ASP A 156 13.51 15.93 2.38
C ASP A 156 14.96 15.58 2.71
N PHE A 157 15.33 14.34 2.40
CA PHE A 157 16.70 13.87 2.50
C PHE A 157 17.03 12.98 1.30
N LEU A 158 18.31 12.65 1.14
CA LEU A 158 18.76 11.75 0.09
C LEU A 158 18.86 10.34 0.67
N LEU A 159 17.92 9.48 0.27
CA LEU A 159 18.03 8.06 0.56
C LEU A 159 19.18 7.48 -0.27
N ARG A 160 20.27 7.12 0.41
CA ARG A 160 21.46 6.50 -0.19
C ARG A 160 21.33 4.99 -0.18
N THR A 161 21.07 4.39 -1.34
CA THR A 161 21.23 2.94 -1.51
C THR A 161 22.66 2.63 -1.99
N GLU A 162 22.97 1.35 -2.21
CA GLU A 162 24.27 0.95 -2.77
C GLU A 162 24.53 1.54 -4.17
N GLN A 163 23.47 1.91 -4.89
CA GLN A 163 23.54 2.22 -6.33
C GLN A 163 23.09 3.65 -6.66
N ARG A 164 22.33 4.32 -5.78
CA ARG A 164 21.63 5.57 -6.12
C ARG A 164 21.36 6.46 -4.90
N GLU A 165 21.25 7.75 -5.17
CA GLU A 165 20.74 8.76 -4.22
C GLU A 165 19.38 9.28 -4.70
N ILE A 166 18.36 9.14 -3.86
CA ILE A 166 16.97 9.44 -4.23
C ILE A 166 16.38 10.44 -3.25
N PRO A 167 15.74 11.52 -3.71
CA PRO A 167 14.94 12.38 -2.86
C PRO A 167 13.86 11.56 -2.12
N PHE A 168 13.84 11.67 -0.81
CA PHE A 168 12.97 10.85 0.01
C PHE A 168 12.52 11.60 1.25
N ARG A 169 11.39 11.14 1.79
CA ARG A 169 10.78 11.68 2.98
C ARG A 169 10.04 10.58 3.71
N VAL A 170 10.08 10.61 5.03
CA VAL A 170 9.37 9.64 5.86
C VAL A 170 8.41 10.34 6.81
N MET A 171 7.33 9.62 7.10
CA MET A 171 6.36 9.95 8.13
C MET A 171 6.45 8.89 9.22
N LEU A 172 6.48 9.34 10.47
CA LEU A 172 6.32 8.50 11.65
C LEU A 172 4.96 8.82 12.28
N VAL A 173 4.14 7.79 12.48
CA VAL A 173 2.87 7.91 13.21
C VAL A 173 2.96 7.18 14.54
N GLY A 174 2.34 7.72 15.57
CA GLY A 174 2.27 7.13 16.91
C GLY A 174 0.83 6.88 17.34
N GLN A 175 0.56 5.70 17.94
CA GLN A 175 -0.71 5.39 18.58
C GLN A 175 -0.48 4.81 19.97
N ARG A 176 -1.23 5.32 20.95
CA ARG A 176 -1.20 4.77 22.31
C ARG A 176 -1.99 3.46 22.38
N SER A 177 -1.38 2.44 22.97
CA SER A 177 -2.02 1.19 23.38
C SER A 177 -1.62 0.88 24.82
N GLY A 178 -2.55 1.13 25.75
CA GLY A 178 -2.23 1.10 27.18
C GLY A 178 -1.16 2.14 27.56
N PRO A 179 -0.12 1.78 28.33
CA PRO A 179 0.94 2.71 28.74
C PRO A 179 1.99 2.97 27.66
N GLN A 180 1.97 2.22 26.54
CA GLN A 180 2.98 2.31 25.50
C GLN A 180 2.45 3.04 24.27
N ILE A 181 3.35 3.71 23.56
CA ILE A 181 3.07 4.29 22.24
C ILE A 181 3.77 3.41 21.20
N HIS A 182 2.98 2.87 20.28
CA HIS A 182 3.51 2.14 19.13
C HIS A 182 3.72 3.09 17.97
N TYR A 183 4.89 2.99 17.35
CA TYR A 183 5.24 3.82 16.21
C TYR A 183 5.27 2.99 14.93
N MET A 184 4.78 3.58 13.85
CA MET A 184 4.83 3.00 12.51
C MET A 184 5.36 4.02 11.52
N TRP A 185 6.08 3.52 10.53
CA TRP A 185 6.73 4.31 9.51
C TRP A 185 5.93 4.28 8.21
N SER A 186 6.00 5.32 7.40
CA SER A 186 5.48 5.36 6.04
C SER A 186 6.32 6.29 5.15
N PRO A 187 6.54 6.00 3.87
CA PRO A 187 7.01 6.98 2.91
C PRO A 187 6.02 8.14 2.80
N ALA A 188 6.56 9.35 2.72
CA ALA A 188 5.79 10.58 2.57
C ALA A 188 6.29 11.37 1.34
N GLY A 189 6.47 10.67 0.22
CA GLY A 189 6.82 11.28 -1.06
C GLY A 189 6.26 10.47 -2.22
N VAL A 190 5.99 11.17 -3.33
CA VAL A 190 5.49 10.61 -4.60
C VAL A 190 6.26 11.19 -5.78
N LEU A 191 6.17 10.54 -6.93
CA LEU A 191 6.49 11.19 -8.20
C LEU A 191 5.19 11.57 -8.91
N GLU A 192 5.11 12.78 -9.43
CA GLU A 192 3.93 13.28 -10.13
C GLU A 192 4.30 13.84 -11.52
N GLY A 193 3.48 13.54 -12.52
CA GLY A 193 3.58 14.13 -13.85
C GLY A 193 2.19 14.37 -14.44
N GLN A 194 2.12 15.25 -15.45
CA GLN A 194 0.91 15.49 -16.21
C GLN A 194 1.18 15.34 -17.71
N ALA A 195 0.21 14.80 -18.45
CA ALA A 195 0.27 14.64 -19.90
C ALA A 195 -1.13 14.56 -20.49
N THR A 196 -1.26 14.63 -21.82
CA THR A 196 -2.52 14.32 -22.51
C THR A 196 -2.54 12.84 -22.90
N LEU A 197 -3.54 12.10 -22.44
CA LEU A 197 -3.77 10.70 -22.78
C LEU A 197 -5.19 10.55 -23.34
N ALA A 198 -5.34 9.88 -24.48
CA ALA A 198 -6.62 9.74 -25.17
C ALA A 198 -7.36 11.08 -25.41
N GLY A 199 -6.61 12.15 -25.67
CA GLY A 199 -7.17 13.49 -25.90
C GLY A 199 -7.56 14.25 -24.62
N GLU A 200 -7.40 13.67 -23.43
CA GLU A 200 -7.76 14.29 -22.16
C GLU A 200 -6.54 14.58 -21.30
N PRO A 201 -6.50 15.71 -20.56
CA PRO A 201 -5.41 16.01 -19.64
C PRO A 201 -5.47 15.09 -18.42
N ARG A 202 -4.36 14.40 -18.14
CA ARG A 202 -4.22 13.43 -17.07
C ARG A 202 -3.08 13.79 -16.13
N ARG A 203 -3.26 13.39 -14.87
CA ARG A 203 -2.27 13.40 -13.80
C ARG A 203 -1.90 11.97 -13.46
N LEU A 204 -0.61 11.65 -13.53
CA LEU A 204 -0.04 10.37 -13.11
C LEU A 204 0.72 10.59 -11.81
N VAL A 205 0.45 9.75 -10.81
CA VAL A 205 1.19 9.71 -9.55
C VAL A 205 1.77 8.32 -9.37
N LEU A 206 3.07 8.23 -9.11
CA LEU A 206 3.75 6.99 -8.74
C LEU A 206 4.08 6.99 -7.25
N TYR A 207 3.87 5.84 -6.62
CA TYR A 207 4.09 5.62 -5.21
C TYR A 207 5.19 4.59 -5.02
N ALA A 208 6.14 4.92 -4.15
CA ALA A 208 7.17 3.96 -3.76
C ALA A 208 6.57 2.84 -2.91
N ASN A 209 7.12 1.64 -3.08
CA ASN A 209 6.79 0.52 -2.21
C ASN A 209 7.79 0.44 -1.05
N GLY A 210 7.37 0.92 0.12
CA GLY A 210 8.21 0.94 1.31
C GLY A 210 9.41 1.87 1.16
N PHE A 211 10.54 1.48 1.75
CA PHE A 211 11.72 2.34 1.93
C PHE A 211 12.87 2.02 0.96
N SER A 212 12.59 1.33 -0.16
CA SER A 212 13.61 1.09 -1.21
C SER A 212 13.95 2.33 -2.04
N GLY A 213 13.10 3.37 -1.93
CA GLY A 213 13.13 4.56 -2.77
C GLY A 213 12.82 4.30 -4.24
N SER A 214 12.35 3.11 -4.61
CA SER A 214 11.96 2.82 -5.99
C SER A 214 10.52 3.27 -6.25
N PHE A 215 10.30 3.94 -7.37
CA PHE A 215 8.98 4.29 -7.91
C PHE A 215 8.67 3.55 -9.22
N THR A 216 9.60 2.71 -9.67
CA THR A 216 9.65 2.15 -11.03
C THR A 216 9.51 0.63 -11.07
N ASP A 217 9.44 -0.02 -9.91
CA ASP A 217 9.44 -1.48 -9.84
C ASP A 217 8.03 -2.01 -10.16
N PHE A 218 7.86 -2.59 -11.35
CA PHE A 218 6.59 -3.21 -11.76
C PHE A 218 6.14 -4.29 -10.77
N GLY A 219 4.84 -4.33 -10.48
CA GLY A 219 4.19 -5.24 -9.53
C GLY A 219 4.43 -4.90 -8.05
N SER A 220 5.48 -4.14 -7.73
CA SER A 220 5.80 -3.73 -6.36
C SER A 220 5.33 -2.31 -6.07
N CYS A 221 5.64 -1.36 -6.95
CA CYS A 221 5.18 0.03 -6.85
C CYS A 221 3.71 0.13 -7.22
N SER A 222 3.08 1.26 -6.85
CA SER A 222 1.71 1.55 -7.26
C SER A 222 1.66 2.84 -8.06
N PHE A 223 0.61 2.99 -8.86
CA PHE A 223 0.31 4.21 -9.56
C PHE A 223 -1.16 4.62 -9.39
N MET A 224 -1.42 5.87 -9.71
CA MET A 224 -2.75 6.45 -9.83
C MET A 224 -2.79 7.33 -11.06
N LEU A 225 -3.85 7.20 -11.87
CA LEU A 225 -4.07 7.99 -13.07
C LEU A 225 -5.44 8.66 -13.01
N LEU A 226 -5.46 9.99 -12.93
CA LEU A 226 -6.67 10.80 -12.75
C LEU A 226 -6.79 11.87 -13.84
N PRO A 227 -7.98 12.45 -14.07
CA PRO A 227 -8.09 13.74 -14.76
C PRO A 227 -7.20 14.79 -14.08
N ALA A 228 -6.52 15.64 -14.85
CA ALA A 228 -5.55 16.60 -14.30
C ALA A 228 -6.14 17.58 -13.28
N GLY A 229 -7.40 17.99 -13.48
CA GLY A 229 -8.14 18.89 -12.57
C GLY A 229 -8.94 18.18 -11.49
N HIS A 230 -8.75 16.87 -11.27
CA HIS A 230 -9.48 16.16 -10.23
C HIS A 230 -9.06 16.66 -8.84
N GLU A 231 -10.04 17.09 -8.04
CA GLU A 231 -9.81 17.45 -6.65
C GLU A 231 -9.38 16.22 -5.86
N LEU A 232 -8.29 16.36 -5.12
CA LEU A 232 -7.78 15.27 -4.30
C LEU A 232 -8.51 15.29 -2.96
N GLU A 233 -9.47 14.40 -2.78
CA GLU A 233 -10.19 14.24 -1.52
C GLU A 233 -10.28 12.77 -1.09
N GLY A 234 -10.18 12.54 0.22
CA GLY A 234 -10.44 11.22 0.80
C GLY A 234 -9.38 10.17 0.46
N TYR A 235 -9.84 8.93 0.24
CA TYR A 235 -8.99 7.83 -0.19
C TYR A 235 -9.00 7.74 -1.71
N LEU A 236 -7.82 7.83 -2.30
CA LEU A 236 -7.65 7.71 -3.75
C LEU A 236 -7.24 6.28 -4.10
N PRO A 237 -8.01 5.56 -4.95
CA PRO A 237 -7.70 4.19 -5.34
C PRO A 237 -6.43 4.16 -6.19
N ARG A 238 -5.63 3.12 -5.97
CA ARG A 238 -4.34 2.91 -6.65
C ARG A 238 -4.31 1.52 -7.23
N SER A 239 -3.49 1.34 -8.26
CA SER A 239 -3.26 0.04 -8.87
C SER A 239 -1.77 -0.29 -8.84
N PRO A 240 -1.39 -1.58 -8.82
CA PRO A 240 0.00 -1.97 -9.02
C PRO A 240 0.54 -1.35 -10.31
N LEU A 241 1.75 -0.81 -10.27
CA LEU A 241 2.44 -0.31 -11.46
C LEU A 241 2.70 -1.51 -12.38
N SER A 242 2.30 -1.38 -13.64
CA SER A 242 2.44 -2.44 -14.63
C SER A 242 2.93 -1.92 -15.97
N SER A 243 3.67 -2.76 -16.69
CA SER A 243 4.05 -2.52 -18.08
C SER A 243 2.88 -2.55 -19.06
N LEU A 244 1.69 -2.99 -18.63
CA LEU A 244 0.46 -3.02 -19.41
C LEU A 244 -0.71 -2.51 -18.55
N ILE A 245 -1.26 -1.36 -18.91
CA ILE A 245 -2.34 -0.71 -18.17
C ILE A 245 -3.56 -0.53 -19.07
N ARG A 246 -4.76 -0.77 -18.53
CA ARG A 246 -6.02 -0.46 -19.21
C ARG A 246 -6.57 0.89 -18.75
N HIS A 247 -6.94 1.73 -19.71
CA HIS A 247 -7.59 3.02 -19.48
C HIS A 247 -8.67 3.26 -20.56
N GLN A 248 -9.92 3.51 -20.14
CA GLN A 248 -11.07 3.74 -21.05
C GLN A 248 -11.13 2.72 -22.19
N GLU A 249 -11.23 1.43 -21.86
CA GLU A 249 -11.22 0.29 -22.81
C GLU A 249 -9.95 0.08 -23.65
N THR A 250 -8.97 0.97 -23.57
CA THR A 250 -7.72 0.88 -24.33
C THR A 250 -6.57 0.40 -23.46
N PHE A 251 -5.74 -0.49 -23.99
CA PHE A 251 -4.51 -0.91 -23.34
C PHE A 251 -3.35 -0.01 -23.75
N TYR A 252 -2.46 0.26 -22.81
CA TYR A 252 -1.24 1.03 -23.00
C TYR A 252 -0.04 0.25 -22.48
N ARG A 253 1.00 0.16 -23.29
CA ARG A 253 2.33 -0.28 -22.86
C ARG A 253 3.02 0.87 -22.14
N VAL A 254 3.50 0.58 -20.94
CA VAL A 254 4.21 1.54 -20.11
C VAL A 254 5.70 1.31 -20.27
N LYS A 255 6.41 2.35 -20.72
CA LYS A 255 7.87 2.39 -20.74
C LYS A 255 8.37 3.42 -19.75
N LEU A 256 9.45 3.08 -19.07
CA LEU A 256 10.15 3.97 -18.16
C LEU A 256 11.46 4.37 -18.83
N SER A 257 11.71 5.68 -18.91
CA SER A 257 12.92 6.24 -19.51
C SER A 257 13.53 7.27 -18.58
N GLY A 258 14.85 7.25 -18.41
CA GLY A 258 15.54 8.08 -17.43
C GLY A 258 15.51 7.48 -16.02
N ALA A 259 15.64 8.33 -15.01
CA ALA A 259 15.74 7.94 -13.61
C ALA A 259 15.23 9.05 -12.70
N HIS A 260 14.83 8.71 -11.48
CA HIS A 260 14.33 9.64 -10.46
C HIS A 260 15.34 9.91 -9.34
N GLU A 261 16.61 9.63 -9.60
CA GLU A 261 17.70 10.01 -8.71
C GLU A 261 17.84 11.53 -8.67
N LYS A 262 18.61 12.04 -7.70
CA LYS A 262 18.91 13.46 -7.59
C LYS A 262 19.34 14.05 -8.94
N ASP A 263 18.75 15.20 -9.29
CA ASP A 263 19.02 15.96 -10.52
C ASP A 263 18.72 15.21 -11.84
N LYS A 264 17.98 14.08 -11.79
CA LYS A 264 17.52 13.34 -12.96
C LYS A 264 16.01 13.43 -13.11
N THR A 265 15.54 13.18 -14.34
CA THR A 265 14.12 13.15 -14.68
C THR A 265 13.72 11.75 -15.12
N LEU A 266 12.69 11.21 -14.48
CA LEU A 266 12.02 10.00 -14.93
C LEU A 266 10.91 10.40 -15.89
N ARG A 267 10.80 9.69 -17.01
CA ARG A 267 9.68 9.78 -17.95
C ARG A 267 8.91 8.48 -17.92
N VAL A 268 7.60 8.59 -17.76
CA VAL A 268 6.67 7.48 -17.94
C VAL A 268 5.96 7.68 -19.27
N ILE A 269 6.13 6.73 -20.17
CA ILE A 269 5.64 6.82 -21.54
C ILE A 269 4.54 5.78 -21.71
N PHE A 270 3.35 6.24 -22.06
CA PHE A 270 2.19 5.39 -22.37
C PHE A 270 2.05 5.33 -23.88
N GLU A 271 2.32 4.17 -24.45
CA GLU A 271 2.11 3.89 -25.87
C GLU A 271 0.87 3.01 -26.02
N LYS A 272 -0.03 3.34 -26.94
CA LYS A 272 -1.21 2.51 -27.19
C LYS A 272 -0.76 1.10 -27.59
N ASP A 273 -1.29 0.09 -26.91
CA ASP A 273 -1.08 -1.30 -27.29
C ASP A 273 -2.01 -1.65 -28.45
N THR A 274 -1.40 -2.05 -29.58
CA THR A 274 -2.11 -2.48 -30.79
C THR A 274 -2.13 -3.99 -30.94
N THR A 275 -1.65 -4.74 -29.94
CA THR A 275 -1.72 -6.20 -29.92
C THR A 275 -3.19 -6.61 -30.06
N PRO A 276 -3.53 -7.55 -30.96
CA PRO A 276 -4.89 -8.08 -31.07
C PRO A 276 -5.41 -8.58 -29.72
N THR A 277 -6.73 -8.62 -29.56
CA THR A 277 -7.34 -9.03 -28.29
C THR A 277 -8.14 -10.31 -28.42
N GLY A 278 -8.21 -11.09 -27.35
CA GLY A 278 -9.15 -12.20 -27.19
C GLY A 278 -9.93 -12.07 -25.88
N GLN A 279 -10.72 -13.10 -25.56
CA GLN A 279 -11.55 -13.13 -24.35
C GLN A 279 -11.23 -14.35 -23.50
N LEU A 280 -11.39 -14.20 -22.19
CA LEU A 280 -11.35 -15.31 -21.24
C LEU A 280 -12.78 -15.65 -20.81
N ALA A 281 -13.14 -16.93 -20.84
CA ALA A 281 -14.43 -17.43 -20.37
C ALA A 281 -14.21 -18.35 -19.16
N PRO A 282 -14.13 -17.78 -17.93
CA PRO A 282 -14.06 -18.58 -16.72
C PRO A 282 -15.38 -19.31 -16.45
N GLU A 283 -15.30 -20.60 -16.15
CA GLU A 283 -16.40 -21.43 -15.67
C GLU A 283 -16.04 -22.00 -14.29
N VAL A 284 -16.90 -21.84 -13.29
CA VAL A 284 -16.68 -22.39 -11.94
C VAL A 284 -17.51 -23.64 -11.77
N ARG A 285 -16.84 -24.79 -11.59
CA ARG A 285 -17.50 -26.09 -11.47
C ARG A 285 -17.65 -26.55 -10.03
N GLY A 286 -18.91 -26.85 -9.67
CA GLY A 286 -19.29 -27.55 -8.45
C GLY A 286 -19.73 -28.98 -8.72
N THR A 287 -20.13 -29.69 -7.68
CA THR A 287 -20.83 -30.98 -7.78
C THR A 287 -22.23 -30.83 -8.38
N GLU A 288 -22.81 -29.64 -8.26
CA GLU A 288 -24.06 -29.22 -8.88
C GLU A 288 -23.81 -28.01 -9.79
N PRO A 289 -24.69 -27.72 -10.76
CA PRO A 289 -24.62 -26.49 -11.54
C PRO A 289 -24.69 -25.26 -10.63
N LEU A 290 -23.74 -24.34 -10.81
CA LEU A 290 -23.64 -23.10 -10.02
C LEU A 290 -23.90 -21.89 -10.90
N GLN A 291 -24.66 -20.92 -10.38
CA GLN A 291 -24.53 -19.54 -10.83
C GLN A 291 -23.28 -18.96 -10.18
N ALA A 292 -22.29 -18.61 -10.99
CA ALA A 292 -21.03 -18.07 -10.50
C ALA A 292 -20.53 -16.91 -11.36
N ARG A 293 -19.82 -15.98 -10.72
CA ARG A 293 -19.05 -14.95 -11.41
C ARG A 293 -17.75 -14.66 -10.67
N ILE A 294 -16.74 -14.28 -11.43
CA ILE A 294 -15.51 -13.71 -10.87
C ILE A 294 -15.78 -12.23 -10.60
N ALA A 295 -15.82 -11.88 -9.31
CA ALA A 295 -16.12 -10.53 -8.84
C ALA A 295 -14.89 -9.62 -8.81
N SER A 296 -13.71 -10.22 -8.71
CA SER A 296 -12.44 -9.55 -8.94
C SER A 296 -11.36 -10.59 -9.24
N ALA A 297 -10.36 -10.21 -10.02
CA ALA A 297 -9.17 -11.02 -10.24
C ALA A 297 -7.94 -10.14 -10.38
N THR A 298 -6.82 -10.63 -9.85
CA THR A 298 -5.49 -10.11 -10.14
C THR A 298 -4.89 -10.97 -11.25
N ILE A 299 -4.50 -10.34 -12.34
CA ILE A 299 -3.86 -10.97 -13.49
C ILE A 299 -2.40 -10.55 -13.53
N ASN A 300 -1.52 -11.55 -13.60
CA ASN A 300 -0.10 -11.35 -13.82
C ASN A 300 0.30 -11.91 -15.18
N GLY A 301 1.36 -11.39 -15.79
CA GLY A 301 1.96 -12.06 -16.94
C GLY A 301 2.61 -13.38 -16.49
N ALA A 302 2.35 -14.46 -17.21
CA ALA A 302 2.92 -15.77 -16.91
C ALA A 302 4.39 -15.89 -17.33
N THR A 303 4.80 -15.08 -18.31
CA THR A 303 6.18 -15.02 -18.83
C THR A 303 6.80 -13.64 -18.62
N ASP A 304 6.00 -12.58 -18.77
CA ASP A 304 6.37 -11.22 -18.44
C ASP A 304 5.88 -10.84 -17.04
N ASN A 305 6.77 -10.92 -16.06
CA ASN A 305 6.47 -10.60 -14.67
C ASN A 305 6.31 -9.09 -14.39
N THR A 306 6.34 -8.24 -15.41
CA THR A 306 6.07 -6.79 -15.28
C THR A 306 4.59 -6.45 -15.50
N ILE A 307 3.79 -7.41 -15.97
CA ILE A 307 2.35 -7.26 -16.18
C ILE A 307 1.59 -7.59 -14.88
N HIS A 308 0.81 -6.64 -14.37
CA HIS A 308 0.03 -6.72 -13.13
C HIS A 308 -1.19 -5.80 -13.21
N PHE A 309 -2.39 -6.35 -13.26
CA PHE A 309 -3.58 -5.51 -13.13
C PHE A 309 -4.73 -6.24 -12.46
N VAL A 310 -5.58 -5.46 -11.81
CA VAL A 310 -6.79 -5.93 -11.15
C VAL A 310 -7.96 -5.65 -12.06
N VAL A 311 -8.80 -6.66 -12.28
CA VAL A 311 -10.04 -6.54 -13.03
C VAL A 311 -11.24 -6.82 -12.12
N SER A 312 -12.31 -6.05 -12.27
CA SER A 312 -13.58 -6.22 -11.54
C SER A 312 -14.50 -7.27 -12.17
N ASP A 313 -14.21 -7.67 -13.41
CA ASP A 313 -14.74 -8.86 -14.06
C ASP A 313 -13.76 -9.30 -15.15
N LEU A 314 -13.84 -10.55 -15.58
CA LEU A 314 -13.00 -11.12 -16.63
C LEU A 314 -13.67 -11.10 -18.00
N LYS A 315 -14.72 -10.28 -18.18
CA LYS A 315 -15.45 -10.21 -19.47
C LYS A 315 -14.74 -9.32 -20.49
N ALA A 316 -13.92 -8.38 -19.99
CA ALA A 316 -13.19 -7.48 -20.85
C ALA A 316 -12.19 -8.21 -21.74
N PRO A 317 -12.02 -7.79 -23.01
CA PRO A 317 -11.00 -8.33 -23.87
C PRO A 317 -9.60 -8.06 -23.28
N LEU A 318 -8.70 -9.00 -23.47
CA LEU A 318 -7.30 -8.92 -23.08
C LEU A 318 -6.42 -8.97 -24.33
N PRO A 319 -5.27 -8.27 -24.38
CA PRO A 319 -4.30 -8.43 -25.47
C PRO A 319 -3.81 -9.89 -25.57
N GLU A 320 -3.36 -10.29 -26.74
CA GLU A 320 -2.68 -11.59 -26.90
C GLU A 320 -1.49 -11.68 -25.96
N GLY A 321 -1.36 -12.84 -25.33
CA GLY A 321 -0.32 -13.05 -24.33
C GLY A 321 -0.59 -14.23 -23.42
N ARG A 322 0.41 -14.53 -22.60
CA ARG A 322 0.37 -15.60 -21.60
C ARG A 322 0.25 -14.98 -20.22
N TYR A 323 -0.81 -15.30 -19.53
CA TYR A 323 -1.20 -14.71 -18.26
C TYR A 323 -1.44 -15.78 -17.20
N ARG A 324 -1.58 -15.34 -15.95
CA ARG A 324 -1.96 -16.18 -14.82
C ARG A 324 -2.94 -15.41 -13.93
N LEU A 325 -3.97 -16.11 -13.46
CA LEU A 325 -4.77 -15.62 -12.34
C LEU A 325 -3.98 -15.81 -11.05
N SER A 326 -3.43 -14.73 -10.49
CA SER A 326 -2.63 -14.82 -9.25
C SER A 326 -3.53 -14.88 -8.01
N TYR A 327 -4.64 -14.16 -8.06
CA TYR A 327 -5.65 -14.09 -7.00
C TYR A 327 -7.03 -13.83 -7.60
N GLY A 328 -8.09 -14.31 -6.97
CA GLY A 328 -9.44 -13.95 -7.38
C GLY A 328 -10.48 -14.14 -6.30
N THR A 329 -11.58 -13.41 -6.45
CA THR A 329 -12.81 -13.57 -5.66
C THR A 329 -13.93 -14.04 -6.56
N VAL A 330 -14.55 -15.16 -6.21
CA VAL A 330 -15.70 -15.73 -6.90
C VAL A 330 -16.93 -15.58 -6.02
N HIS A 331 -18.00 -15.06 -6.60
CA HIS A 331 -19.34 -15.12 -6.01
C HIS A 331 -20.09 -16.28 -6.65
N TYR A 332 -20.75 -17.11 -5.86
CA TYR A 332 -21.43 -18.30 -6.37
C TYR A 332 -22.65 -18.74 -5.55
N GLY A 333 -23.46 -19.62 -6.14
CA GLY A 333 -24.49 -20.42 -5.46
C GLY A 333 -25.44 -21.07 -6.45
N VAL A 334 -26.36 -21.91 -5.96
CA VAL A 334 -27.25 -22.70 -6.82
C VAL A 334 -28.35 -21.84 -7.46
N GLN A 335 -28.91 -20.90 -6.69
CA GLN A 335 -29.99 -20.01 -7.13
C GLN A 335 -29.57 -18.54 -7.15
N ASN A 336 -28.68 -18.15 -6.24
CA ASN A 336 -28.19 -16.79 -6.06
C ASN A 336 -26.70 -16.81 -5.69
N GLU A 337 -26.03 -15.67 -5.82
CA GLU A 337 -24.65 -15.43 -5.38
C GLU A 337 -24.53 -15.22 -3.84
N ASP A 338 -25.05 -16.15 -3.06
CA ASP A 338 -25.07 -16.07 -1.59
C ASP A 338 -23.76 -16.56 -0.94
N TRP A 339 -22.83 -17.07 -1.74
CA TRP A 339 -21.51 -17.48 -1.29
C TRP A 339 -20.41 -16.69 -1.98
N ARG A 340 -19.31 -16.52 -1.27
CA ARG A 340 -18.08 -15.90 -1.76
C ARG A 340 -16.90 -16.79 -1.40
N ILE A 341 -16.02 -17.02 -2.36
CA ILE A 341 -14.76 -17.70 -2.13
C ILE A 341 -13.61 -16.88 -2.71
N THR A 342 -12.47 -16.91 -2.02
CA THR A 342 -11.21 -16.32 -2.50
C THR A 342 -10.22 -17.42 -2.80
N PHE A 343 -9.44 -17.25 -3.85
CA PHE A 343 -8.38 -18.17 -4.22
C PHE A 343 -7.10 -17.43 -4.58
N SER A 344 -5.97 -18.10 -4.38
CA SER A 344 -4.64 -17.74 -4.87
C SER A 344 -4.11 -18.82 -5.82
N GLU A 345 -2.99 -18.55 -6.48
CA GLU A 345 -2.27 -19.54 -7.30
C GLU A 345 -3.12 -20.14 -8.44
N GLY A 346 -4.00 -19.33 -9.03
CA GLY A 346 -4.84 -19.75 -10.14
C GLY A 346 -4.05 -20.17 -11.39
N PRO A 347 -4.76 -20.74 -12.38
CA PRO A 347 -4.13 -21.30 -13.57
C PRO A 347 -3.49 -20.23 -14.45
N ALA A 348 -2.49 -20.67 -15.20
CA ALA A 348 -2.01 -19.93 -16.36
C ALA A 348 -2.96 -20.14 -17.55
N PHE A 349 -3.10 -19.13 -18.39
CA PHE A 349 -3.92 -19.16 -19.60
C PHE A 349 -3.27 -18.34 -20.71
N GLU A 350 -3.69 -18.59 -21.94
CA GLU A 350 -3.18 -17.91 -23.13
C GLU A 350 -4.34 -17.26 -23.87
N ILE A 351 -4.17 -15.99 -24.23
CA ILE A 351 -5.13 -15.23 -25.01
C ILE A 351 -4.64 -15.18 -26.45
N HIS A 352 -5.55 -15.51 -27.36
CA HIS A 352 -5.34 -15.48 -28.80
C HIS A 352 -6.35 -14.52 -29.45
N ALA A 353 -5.94 -13.87 -30.54
CA ALA A 353 -6.73 -12.91 -31.29
C ALA A 353 -8.09 -13.47 -31.65
N ASP A 354 -9.14 -12.71 -31.34
CA ASP A 354 -10.53 -12.98 -31.71
C ASP A 354 -11.06 -14.35 -31.25
N LYS A 355 -10.40 -14.98 -30.27
CA LYS A 355 -10.81 -16.25 -29.66
C LYS A 355 -11.32 -16.07 -28.25
N VAL A 356 -12.24 -16.95 -27.86
CA VAL A 356 -12.67 -17.13 -26.48
C VAL A 356 -11.90 -18.31 -25.90
N GLN A 357 -11.07 -18.06 -24.90
CA GLN A 357 -10.34 -19.07 -24.18
C GLN A 357 -11.20 -19.58 -23.01
N PRO A 358 -11.67 -20.84 -23.03
CA PRO A 358 -12.32 -21.42 -21.87
C PRO A 358 -11.31 -21.65 -20.75
N MET A 359 -11.76 -21.49 -19.51
CA MET A 359 -10.96 -21.78 -18.32
C MET A 359 -11.87 -22.33 -17.24
N GLU A 360 -11.59 -23.56 -16.82
CA GLU A 360 -12.34 -24.21 -15.75
C GLU A 360 -11.66 -23.93 -14.41
N LEU A 361 -12.45 -23.51 -13.43
CA LEU A 361 -12.06 -23.37 -12.03
C LEU A 361 -12.88 -24.31 -11.15
N GLY A 362 -12.35 -24.68 -9.99
CA GLY A 362 -13.07 -25.48 -9.00
C GLY A 362 -12.73 -26.97 -9.04
N GLY A 363 -13.73 -27.83 -8.80
CA GLY A 363 -13.48 -29.27 -8.58
C GLY A 363 -12.65 -29.53 -7.32
N LEU A 364 -13.10 -28.93 -6.21
CA LEU A 364 -12.34 -28.79 -4.97
C LEU A 364 -12.00 -30.12 -4.31
N THR A 365 -10.78 -30.20 -3.78
CA THR A 365 -10.31 -31.26 -2.87
C THR A 365 -9.88 -30.60 -1.57
N LEU A 366 -10.41 -31.08 -0.44
CA LEU A 366 -10.03 -30.66 0.91
C LEU A 366 -9.01 -31.64 1.49
N SER A 367 -7.88 -31.14 1.97
CA SER A 367 -6.90 -31.85 2.78
C SER A 367 -6.63 -31.08 4.09
N VAL A 368 -5.99 -31.75 5.05
CA VAL A 368 -5.55 -31.14 6.30
C VAL A 368 -4.05 -31.40 6.43
N ASN A 369 -3.27 -30.34 6.55
CA ASN A 369 -1.84 -30.43 6.80
C ASN A 369 -1.60 -30.38 8.30
N ALA A 370 -0.74 -31.26 8.80
CA ALA A 370 -0.33 -31.32 10.21
C ALA A 370 1.17 -31.05 10.32
N VAL A 371 1.56 -30.14 11.22
CA VAL A 371 2.97 -29.86 11.59
C VAL A 371 3.12 -29.73 13.10
N GLU A 372 4.35 -29.82 13.64
CA GLU A 372 4.58 -29.48 15.05
C GLU A 372 4.30 -27.98 15.29
N GLU A 373 3.67 -27.61 16.40
CA GLU A 373 3.29 -26.21 16.68
C GLU A 373 4.48 -25.24 16.63
N LYS A 374 5.66 -25.68 17.08
CA LYS A 374 6.89 -24.88 17.04
C LYS A 374 7.32 -24.48 15.62
N ASP A 375 6.88 -25.24 14.61
CA ASP A 375 7.24 -25.07 13.21
C ASP A 375 6.14 -24.34 12.42
N ARG A 376 5.05 -23.90 13.07
CA ARG A 376 3.90 -23.24 12.41
C ARG A 376 4.27 -22.07 11.51
N TYR A 377 5.29 -21.29 11.88
CA TYR A 377 5.75 -20.12 11.13
C TYR A 377 7.00 -20.40 10.27
N ASN A 378 7.41 -21.66 10.17
CA ASN A 378 8.52 -22.08 9.33
C ASN A 378 7.99 -22.46 7.94
N GLN A 379 8.39 -21.73 6.91
CA GLN A 379 7.97 -21.96 5.53
C GLN A 379 8.42 -23.32 4.98
N ASP A 380 9.46 -23.92 5.57
CA ASP A 380 10.02 -25.21 5.15
C ASP A 380 9.47 -26.40 5.96
N ALA A 381 8.51 -26.15 6.87
CA ALA A 381 7.93 -27.20 7.70
C ALA A 381 7.31 -28.30 6.84
N GLN A 382 7.74 -29.54 7.08
CA GLN A 382 7.24 -30.71 6.37
C GLN A 382 6.11 -31.36 7.16
N GLU A 383 5.05 -31.72 6.44
CA GLU A 383 3.94 -32.49 7.00
C GLU A 383 4.42 -33.84 7.54
N ARG A 384 3.86 -34.27 8.67
CA ARG A 384 4.10 -35.61 9.23
C ARG A 384 2.79 -36.33 9.50
N SER A 385 2.80 -37.63 9.25
CA SER A 385 1.69 -38.55 9.52
C SER A 385 1.77 -39.22 10.89
N ALA A 386 2.90 -39.10 11.59
CA ALA A 386 3.12 -39.68 12.91
C ALA A 386 3.82 -38.68 13.85
N TYR A 387 3.32 -38.58 15.08
CA TYR A 387 3.85 -37.71 16.12
C TYR A 387 4.13 -38.50 17.39
N ALA A 388 5.18 -38.14 18.12
CA ALA A 388 5.43 -38.70 19.44
C ALA A 388 4.29 -38.32 20.40
N LYS A 389 3.94 -39.22 21.32
CA LYS A 389 2.91 -38.95 22.33
C LYS A 389 3.26 -37.69 23.12
N GLY A 390 2.29 -36.78 23.26
CA GLY A 390 2.46 -35.49 23.95
C GLY A 390 2.92 -34.34 23.05
N THR A 391 3.14 -34.56 21.76
CA THR A 391 3.46 -33.48 20.80
C THR A 391 2.24 -32.61 20.55
N THR A 392 2.40 -31.30 20.64
CA THR A 392 1.39 -30.32 20.18
C THR A 392 1.51 -30.15 18.68
N VAL A 393 0.41 -30.37 17.97
CA VAL A 393 0.33 -30.33 16.51
C VAL A 393 -0.55 -29.17 16.08
N TYR A 394 -0.09 -28.42 15.08
CA TYR A 394 -0.87 -27.41 14.38
C TYR A 394 -1.52 -28.03 13.15
N LEU A 395 -2.82 -27.78 12.97
CA LEU A 395 -3.60 -28.26 11.83
C LEU A 395 -3.99 -27.08 10.95
N THR A 396 -3.84 -27.22 9.63
CA THR A 396 -4.25 -26.21 8.66
C THR A 396 -5.04 -26.85 7.54
N PRO A 397 -6.25 -26.35 7.23
CA PRO A 397 -7.01 -26.86 6.10
C PRO A 397 -6.41 -26.33 4.79
N GLN A 398 -6.35 -27.17 3.78
CA GLN A 398 -5.93 -26.80 2.44
C GLN A 398 -7.00 -27.23 1.43
N ILE A 399 -7.56 -26.26 0.71
CA ILE A 399 -8.58 -26.51 -0.32
C ILE A 399 -7.94 -26.21 -1.67
N LYS A 400 -7.81 -27.22 -2.53
CA LYS A 400 -7.25 -27.08 -3.88
C LYS A 400 -8.27 -27.34 -4.97
N GLY A 401 -8.27 -26.54 -6.01
CA GLY A 401 -9.00 -26.81 -7.25
C GLY A 401 -8.19 -27.67 -8.21
N LYS A 402 -8.86 -28.22 -9.23
CA LYS A 402 -8.26 -29.07 -10.26
C LYS A 402 -7.22 -28.34 -11.11
N ALA A 403 -7.36 -27.03 -11.26
CA ALA A 403 -6.45 -26.21 -12.06
C ALA A 403 -5.27 -25.67 -11.23
N GLY A 404 -5.15 -26.10 -9.96
CA GLY A 404 -4.08 -25.74 -9.04
C GLY A 404 -4.43 -24.58 -8.09
N GLU A 405 -5.64 -24.03 -8.18
CA GLU A 405 -6.05 -22.90 -7.35
C GLU A 405 -6.07 -23.30 -5.87
N VAL A 406 -5.56 -22.43 -5.00
CA VAL A 406 -5.59 -22.62 -3.55
C VAL A 406 -6.66 -21.72 -2.98
N TYR A 407 -7.72 -22.29 -2.42
CA TYR A 407 -8.85 -21.54 -1.88
C TYR A 407 -8.62 -21.21 -0.41
N THR A 408 -8.66 -19.91 -0.10
CA THR A 408 -8.16 -19.38 1.16
C THR A 408 -9.25 -18.93 2.12
N ARG A 409 -10.41 -18.48 1.63
CA ARG A 409 -11.54 -18.07 2.47
C ARG A 409 -12.86 -18.37 1.81
N VAL A 410 -13.77 -18.98 2.57
CA VAL A 410 -15.18 -19.18 2.19
C VAL A 410 -16.03 -18.32 3.11
N SER A 411 -16.90 -17.49 2.53
CA SER A 411 -17.82 -16.63 3.26
C SER A 411 -19.25 -16.83 2.74
N GLN A 412 -20.23 -16.74 3.65
CA GLN A 412 -21.65 -16.76 3.32
C GLN A 412 -22.27 -15.38 3.50
N LYS A 413 -23.18 -14.99 2.62
CA LYS A 413 -23.94 -13.75 2.70
C LYS A 413 -24.88 -13.77 3.90
N ASN A 414 -24.91 -12.67 4.65
CA ASN A 414 -25.79 -12.53 5.81
C ASN A 414 -27.24 -12.33 5.39
N ALA A 415 -28.17 -12.91 6.15
CA ALA A 415 -29.60 -12.69 5.94
C ALA A 415 -29.94 -11.19 6.01
N GLY A 416 -30.50 -10.63 4.93
CA GLY A 416 -30.97 -9.24 4.88
C GLY A 416 -29.92 -8.16 4.58
N GLY A 417 -28.69 -8.53 4.19
CA GLY A 417 -27.65 -7.55 3.86
C GLY A 417 -26.70 -7.99 2.74
N ASN A 418 -25.80 -7.09 2.33
CA ASN A 418 -24.74 -7.37 1.35
C ASN A 418 -23.39 -7.74 2.00
N ASN A 419 -23.40 -7.96 3.33
CA ASN A 419 -22.23 -8.36 4.08
C ASN A 419 -22.05 -9.87 4.02
N PHE A 420 -20.81 -10.32 4.04
CA PHE A 420 -20.44 -11.73 4.06
C PHE A 420 -19.71 -12.04 5.36
N THR A 421 -20.02 -13.19 5.96
CA THR A 421 -19.35 -13.70 7.16
C THR A 421 -18.54 -14.93 6.79
N ASP A 422 -17.29 -14.98 7.24
CA ASP A 422 -16.40 -16.11 7.00
C ASP A 422 -16.93 -17.36 7.73
N VAL A 423 -17.00 -18.48 7.01
CA VAL A 423 -17.42 -19.77 7.55
C VAL A 423 -16.18 -20.52 7.99
N LYS A 424 -15.93 -20.62 9.30
CA LYS A 424 -14.73 -21.28 9.82
C LYS A 424 -14.71 -22.77 9.41
N PRO A 425 -13.59 -23.30 8.90
CA PRO A 425 -13.46 -24.73 8.67
C PRO A 425 -13.59 -25.51 9.99
N HIS A 426 -14.35 -26.59 10.00
CA HIS A 426 -14.51 -27.44 11.18
C HIS A 426 -13.70 -28.72 11.03
N VAL A 427 -12.95 -29.11 12.05
CA VAL A 427 -12.19 -30.36 12.07
C VAL A 427 -12.67 -31.27 13.20
N THR A 428 -12.82 -32.55 12.89
CA THR A 428 -13.14 -33.60 13.85
C THR A 428 -12.12 -34.72 13.69
N ILE A 429 -11.42 -35.05 14.78
CA ILE A 429 -10.49 -36.18 14.87
C ILE A 429 -11.24 -37.32 15.54
N VAL A 430 -11.24 -38.49 14.90
CA VAL A 430 -11.86 -39.72 15.42
C VAL A 430 -10.80 -40.79 15.68
N ASP A 431 -11.06 -41.68 16.63
CA ASP A 431 -10.25 -42.87 16.86
C ASP A 431 -10.56 -43.97 15.82
N PRO A 432 -9.84 -45.11 15.82
CA PRO A 432 -10.10 -46.22 14.90
C PRO A 432 -11.52 -46.80 14.98
N ASP A 433 -12.21 -46.62 16.11
CA ASP A 433 -13.59 -47.06 16.31
C ASP A 433 -14.61 -46.00 15.85
N GLY A 434 -14.14 -44.87 15.31
CA GLY A 434 -14.97 -43.76 14.82
C GLY A 434 -15.46 -42.81 15.91
N LYS A 435 -14.98 -42.95 17.16
CA LYS A 435 -15.37 -42.07 18.26
C LYS A 435 -14.58 -40.77 18.22
N THR A 436 -15.25 -39.64 18.38
CA THR A 436 -14.61 -38.32 18.44
C THR A 436 -13.63 -38.21 19.60
N VAL A 437 -12.38 -37.89 19.26
CA VAL A 437 -11.27 -37.61 20.19
C VAL A 437 -11.10 -36.11 20.39
N ALA A 438 -11.26 -35.32 19.32
CA ALA A 438 -11.20 -33.87 19.35
C ALA A 438 -12.09 -33.27 18.25
N SER A 439 -12.63 -32.08 18.50
CA SER A 439 -13.42 -31.33 17.53
C SER A 439 -13.26 -29.84 17.80
N ALA A 440 -12.99 -29.07 16.76
CA ALA A 440 -12.75 -27.63 16.86
C ALA A 440 -12.99 -26.92 15.53
N ASP A 441 -13.29 -25.62 15.60
CA ASP A 441 -13.22 -24.73 14.46
C ASP A 441 -11.78 -24.24 14.27
N LEU A 442 -11.32 -24.25 13.03
CA LEU A 442 -10.02 -23.75 12.63
C LEU A 442 -10.13 -22.28 12.22
N GLU A 443 -9.09 -21.51 12.50
CA GLU A 443 -8.94 -20.20 11.91
C GLU A 443 -8.50 -20.35 10.44
N TYR A 444 -8.96 -19.44 9.59
CA TYR A 444 -8.35 -19.29 8.27
C TYR A 444 -6.91 -18.81 8.46
N GLY A 445 -5.96 -19.54 7.85
CA GLY A 445 -4.52 -19.26 7.93
C GLY A 445 -4.11 -17.90 7.41
#